data_AF-F2DG11-F1
#
_entry.id   AF-F2DG11-F1
#
_cell.length_a   1.000
_cell.length_b   1.000
_cell.length_c   1.000
_cell.angle_alpha   90.00
_cell.angle_beta   90.00
_cell.angle_gamma   90.00
#
_symmetry.space_group_name_H-M   'P 1'
#
loop_
_entity.id
_entity.type
_entity.pdbx_description
1 polymer ?
#
loop_
_entity_poly.entity_id
_entity_poly.type
_entity_poly.pdbx_seq_one_letter_code
_entity_poly.pdbx_strand_id
1 'polypeptide(L)'
;MVETSGGRWRLHLHGPRRSAAAFLAANKTLLAAVWVAGFTLVFLWQSASMFVAGAGGGPRPALPPSRPAPRLRPMAYNLTDFGGVGDGRTVNTRAFERAVETITAFADRGGAQLNVPPGRWLTGPFNLTSHMTLFLAEGAEILGITVSERYLQPEQWG
;
A
#
# COMPACT_ATOMS: atom_id res chain seq x y z
N MET A 1 81.45 -18.74 65.75
CA MET A 1 81.61 -19.56 64.54
C MET A 1 80.76 -20.80 64.72
N VAL A 2 79.64 -20.95 63.98
CA VAL A 2 78.82 -22.19 63.79
C VAL A 2 78.18 -22.80 65.06
N GLU A 3 76.96 -23.37 65.11
CA GLU A 3 75.80 -23.44 64.18
C GLU A 3 74.59 -22.67 64.83
N THR A 4 73.28 -22.97 64.83
CA THR A 4 72.31 -23.95 64.25
C THR A 4 71.18 -23.16 63.53
N SER A 5 70.20 -23.66 62.75
CA SER A 5 69.59 -24.97 62.42
C SER A 5 68.41 -25.47 63.30
N GLY A 6 67.19 -25.46 62.71
CA GLY A 6 66.10 -26.42 63.05
C GLY A 6 64.71 -25.88 63.48
N GLY A 7 63.73 -25.79 62.57
CA GLY A 7 62.27 -25.68 62.87
C GLY A 7 61.50 -24.71 61.94
N ARG A 8 60.53 -25.12 61.11
CA ARG A 8 59.14 -25.60 61.39
C ARG A 8 58.21 -24.51 61.96
N TRP A 9 57.06 -24.15 61.39
CA TRP A 9 56.41 -24.47 60.09
C TRP A 9 55.55 -23.25 59.65
N ARG A 10 55.27 -23.09 58.35
CA ARG A 10 54.00 -22.51 57.86
C ARG A 10 53.66 -23.07 56.48
N LEU A 11 52.39 -23.46 56.28
CA LEU A 11 51.86 -23.94 55.01
C LEU A 11 51.49 -22.76 54.12
N HIS A 12 51.95 -22.73 52.86
CA HIS A 12 51.37 -21.89 51.82
C HIS A 12 51.25 -22.69 50.51
N LEU A 13 50.05 -22.67 49.93
CA LEU A 13 49.70 -23.43 48.74
C LEU A 13 50.33 -22.81 47.49
N HIS A 14 50.82 -23.64 46.57
CA HIS A 14 51.00 -23.24 45.17
C HIS A 14 50.65 -24.37 44.21
N GLY A 15 49.51 -24.22 43.52
CA GLY A 15 48.98 -25.13 42.49
C GLY A 15 48.03 -24.33 41.58
N PRO A 16 48.12 -24.44 40.24
CA PRO A 16 47.77 -23.30 39.39
C PRO A 16 46.29 -23.20 38.99
N ARG A 17 45.72 -21.99 39.15
CA ARG A 17 44.47 -21.55 38.48
C ARG A 17 44.68 -21.35 36.97
N ARG A 18 44.95 -22.42 36.20
CA ARG A 18 45.18 -22.36 34.74
C ARG A 18 44.61 -23.59 33.99
N SER A 19 43.29 -23.67 33.86
CA SER A 19 42.62 -24.69 33.03
C SER A 19 41.41 -24.16 32.26
N ALA A 20 40.42 -23.60 32.95
CA ALA A 20 39.13 -23.22 32.36
C ALA A 20 39.21 -22.29 31.13
N ALA A 21 40.07 -21.26 31.16
CA ALA A 21 40.16 -20.27 30.08
C ALA A 21 40.80 -20.81 28.77
N ALA A 22 41.59 -21.88 28.83
CA ALA A 22 42.32 -22.38 27.66
C ALA A 22 41.43 -23.20 26.71
N PHE A 23 40.46 -23.95 27.23
CA PHE A 23 39.60 -24.83 26.43
C PHE A 23 38.66 -24.08 25.47
N LEU A 24 38.22 -22.86 25.84
CA LEU A 24 37.31 -22.06 25.03
C LEU A 24 38.00 -21.37 23.84
N ALA A 25 39.30 -21.08 23.94
CA ALA A 25 40.04 -20.36 22.90
C ALA A 25 40.45 -21.23 21.70
N ALA A 26 40.56 -22.55 21.88
CA ALA A 26 41.21 -23.43 20.91
C ALA A 26 40.29 -23.97 19.79
N ASN A 27 38.96 -23.94 19.96
CA ASN A 27 38.07 -24.88 19.25
C ASN A 27 37.01 -24.23 18.34
N LYS A 28 37.47 -23.38 17.41
CA LYS A 28 36.62 -22.74 16.37
C LYS A 28 35.86 -23.76 15.51
N THR A 29 36.40 -24.97 15.33
CA THR A 29 35.78 -26.09 14.60
C THR A 29 34.59 -26.68 15.35
N LEU A 30 34.67 -26.90 16.68
CA LEU A 30 33.50 -27.33 17.46
C LEU A 30 32.39 -26.28 17.47
N LEU A 31 32.74 -24.99 17.59
CA LEU A 31 31.75 -23.90 17.50
C LEU A 31 31.02 -23.92 16.15
N ALA A 32 31.75 -24.08 15.04
CA ALA A 32 31.16 -24.20 13.71
C ALA A 32 30.30 -25.47 13.56
N ALA A 33 30.76 -26.63 14.06
CA ALA A 33 30.02 -27.88 13.99
C ALA A 33 28.69 -27.83 14.77
N VAL A 34 28.68 -27.23 15.97
CA VAL A 34 27.47 -27.00 16.76
C VAL A 34 26.51 -26.05 16.02
N TRP A 35 27.04 -25.01 15.38
CA TRP A 35 26.23 -24.06 14.59
C TRP A 35 25.57 -24.73 13.39
N VAL A 36 26.32 -25.54 12.62
CA VAL A 36 25.80 -26.31 11.49
C VAL A 36 24.75 -27.31 11.95
N ALA A 37 25.01 -28.07 13.02
CA ALA A 37 24.06 -29.02 13.58
C ALA A 37 22.73 -28.34 13.97
N GLY A 38 22.81 -27.19 14.64
CA GLY A 38 21.63 -26.36 14.98
C GLY A 38 20.85 -25.91 13.74
N PHE A 39 21.53 -25.40 12.72
CA PHE A 39 20.88 -25.02 11.46
C PHE A 39 20.25 -26.21 10.72
N THR A 40 20.91 -27.36 10.67
CA THR A 40 20.31 -28.56 10.06
C THR A 40 19.08 -29.06 10.81
N LEU A 41 19.07 -28.95 12.14
CA LEU A 41 17.92 -29.34 12.96
C LEU A 41 16.71 -28.41 12.73
N VAL A 42 16.94 -27.09 12.66
CA VAL A 42 15.91 -26.09 12.33
C VAL A 42 15.38 -26.31 10.90
N PHE A 43 16.26 -26.56 9.93
CA PHE A 43 15.87 -26.80 8.54
C PHE A 43 15.07 -28.10 8.37
N LEU A 44 15.48 -29.19 9.04
CA LEU A 44 14.71 -30.43 9.10
C LEU A 44 13.32 -30.19 9.71
N TRP A 45 13.23 -29.47 10.82
CA TRP A 45 11.95 -29.13 11.45
C TRP A 45 11.04 -28.27 10.53
N GLN A 46 11.58 -27.26 9.85
CA GLN A 46 10.83 -26.48 8.86
C GLN A 46 10.36 -27.34 7.66
N SER A 47 11.21 -28.25 7.15
CA SER A 47 10.86 -29.14 6.04
C SER A 47 9.73 -30.11 6.39
N ALA A 48 9.72 -30.64 7.62
CA ALA A 48 8.65 -31.50 8.12
C ALA A 48 7.29 -30.77 8.17
N SER A 49 7.30 -29.47 8.51
CA SER A 49 6.09 -28.63 8.46
C SER A 49 5.54 -28.38 7.06
N MET A 50 6.36 -28.52 5.99
CA MET A 50 5.88 -28.38 4.61
C MET A 50 5.18 -29.64 4.08
N PHE A 51 5.47 -30.82 4.63
CA PHE A 51 4.99 -32.09 4.05
C PHE A 51 3.60 -32.53 4.55
N VAL A 52 3.07 -31.91 5.61
CA VAL A 52 1.73 -32.22 6.17
C VAL A 52 0.65 -31.28 5.61
N ALA A 53 0.72 -31.00 4.30
CA ALA A 53 -0.25 -30.18 3.56
C ALA A 53 -0.86 -30.88 2.33
N GLY A 54 -0.42 -32.09 1.98
CA GLY A 54 -0.78 -32.76 0.72
C GLY A 54 -2.09 -33.56 0.70
N ALA A 55 -2.68 -33.89 1.86
CA ALA A 55 -3.81 -34.83 1.97
C ALA A 55 -5.13 -34.18 2.46
N GLY A 56 -5.23 -32.85 2.36
CA GLY A 56 -6.39 -32.08 2.83
C GLY A 56 -7.60 -32.15 1.90
N GLY A 57 -8.33 -33.27 1.92
CA GLY A 57 -9.62 -33.45 1.21
C GLY A 57 -10.79 -32.63 1.78
N GLY A 58 -10.55 -31.38 2.19
CA GLY A 58 -11.55 -30.51 2.80
C GLY A 58 -12.61 -30.01 1.82
N PRO A 59 -13.81 -29.62 2.29
CA PRO A 59 -14.82 -29.01 1.45
C PRO A 59 -14.27 -27.75 0.77
N ARG A 60 -14.34 -27.69 -0.57
CA ARG A 60 -14.05 -26.45 -1.30
C ARG A 60 -15.05 -25.38 -0.85
N PRO A 61 -14.60 -24.19 -0.39
CA PRO A 61 -15.51 -23.11 -0.08
C PRO A 61 -16.30 -22.75 -1.34
N ALA A 62 -17.61 -22.55 -1.20
CA ALA A 62 -18.45 -22.18 -2.32
C ALA A 62 -17.96 -20.86 -2.93
N LEU A 63 -17.82 -20.84 -4.26
CA LEU A 63 -17.50 -19.61 -4.98
C LEU A 63 -18.56 -18.55 -4.65
N PRO A 64 -18.17 -17.29 -4.36
CA PRO A 64 -19.15 -16.23 -4.12
C PRO A 64 -20.03 -16.07 -5.36
N PRO A 65 -21.34 -15.80 -5.19
CA PRO A 65 -22.26 -15.70 -6.32
C PRO A 65 -21.77 -14.63 -7.30
N SER A 66 -21.67 -15.01 -8.58
CA SER A 66 -21.19 -14.16 -9.66
C SER A 66 -22.00 -12.87 -9.72
N ARG A 67 -21.43 -11.77 -9.20
CA ARG A 67 -22.06 -10.45 -9.29
C ARG A 67 -22.23 -10.12 -10.78
N PRO A 68 -23.44 -9.74 -11.24
CA PRO A 68 -23.61 -9.33 -12.63
C PRO A 68 -22.68 -8.15 -12.91
N ALA A 69 -22.02 -8.18 -14.06
CA ALA A 69 -21.11 -7.12 -14.45
C ALA A 69 -21.85 -5.75 -14.49
N PRO A 70 -21.19 -4.64 -14.11
CA PRO A 70 -21.79 -3.32 -14.23
C PRO A 70 -22.30 -3.07 -15.65
N ARG A 71 -23.58 -2.74 -15.80
CA ARG A 71 -24.16 -2.43 -17.10
C ARG A 71 -23.61 -1.09 -17.57
N LEU A 72 -22.76 -1.12 -18.60
CA LEU A 72 -22.27 0.07 -19.28
C LEU A 72 -23.46 0.85 -19.90
N ARG A 73 -23.29 2.17 -20.04
CA ARG A 73 -24.26 2.99 -20.80
C ARG A 73 -24.19 2.58 -22.28
N PRO A 74 -25.33 2.54 -23.01
CA PRO A 74 -25.34 2.17 -24.42
C PRO A 74 -24.68 3.22 -25.33
N MET A 75 -24.60 4.48 -24.89
CA MET A 75 -23.95 5.58 -25.62
C MET A 75 -22.91 6.26 -24.73
N ALA A 76 -21.82 6.75 -25.33
CA ALA A 76 -20.77 7.50 -24.66
C ALA A 76 -20.26 8.64 -25.55
N TYR A 77 -19.92 9.77 -24.93
CA TYR A 77 -19.40 10.99 -25.57
C TYR A 77 -18.22 11.53 -24.76
N ASN A 78 -17.32 12.29 -25.38
CA ASN A 78 -16.20 12.93 -24.67
C ASN A 78 -16.48 14.43 -24.46
N LEU A 79 -15.98 15.00 -23.36
CA LEU A 79 -16.13 16.42 -23.05
C LEU A 79 -15.50 17.35 -24.10
N THR A 80 -14.47 16.86 -24.81
CA THR A 80 -13.85 17.52 -25.98
C THR A 80 -14.84 17.75 -27.12
N ASP A 81 -15.79 16.84 -27.30
CA ASP A 81 -16.75 16.85 -28.41
C ASP A 81 -17.77 17.99 -28.23
N PHE A 82 -17.97 18.40 -26.97
CA PHE A 82 -18.74 19.59 -26.57
C PHE A 82 -17.86 20.84 -26.40
N GLY A 83 -16.66 20.85 -27.00
CA GLY A 83 -15.74 21.99 -27.01
C GLY A 83 -15.04 22.26 -25.67
N GLY A 84 -14.92 21.26 -24.80
CA GLY A 84 -14.14 21.38 -23.58
C GLY A 84 -12.62 21.35 -23.84
N VAL A 85 -11.87 22.08 -23.01
CA VAL A 85 -10.40 22.17 -23.04
C VAL A 85 -9.82 21.88 -21.66
N GLY A 86 -8.91 20.90 -21.58
CA GLY A 86 -8.28 20.40 -20.36
C GLY A 86 -7.01 21.16 -19.91
N ASP A 87 -6.94 22.47 -20.12
CA ASP A 87 -5.76 23.32 -19.88
C ASP A 87 -5.63 23.88 -18.44
N GLY A 88 -6.64 23.66 -17.60
CA GLY A 88 -6.75 24.20 -16.24
C GLY A 88 -7.06 25.71 -16.18
N ARG A 89 -7.43 26.34 -17.30
CA ARG A 89 -7.67 27.80 -17.43
C ARG A 89 -8.98 28.13 -18.14
N THR A 90 -9.33 27.37 -19.16
CA THR A 90 -10.57 27.54 -19.92
C THR A 90 -11.77 27.13 -19.09
N VAL A 91 -12.81 27.96 -19.05
CA VAL A 91 -14.04 27.70 -18.29
C VAL A 91 -14.98 26.78 -19.08
N ASN A 92 -15.03 25.52 -18.66
CA ASN A 92 -15.70 24.41 -19.33
C ASN A 92 -17.19 24.26 -19.00
N THR A 93 -17.80 25.17 -18.22
CA THR A 93 -19.21 25.02 -17.77
C THR A 93 -20.16 24.79 -18.94
N ARG A 94 -20.02 25.56 -20.04
CA ARG A 94 -20.81 25.40 -21.28
C ARG A 94 -20.51 24.14 -22.10
N ALA A 95 -19.39 23.46 -21.83
CA ALA A 95 -19.13 22.13 -22.40
C ALA A 95 -19.87 21.05 -21.59
N PHE A 96 -19.84 21.13 -20.26
CA PHE A 96 -20.62 20.25 -19.38
C PHE A 96 -22.13 20.43 -19.57
N GLU A 97 -22.64 21.67 -19.65
CA GLU A 97 -24.07 21.97 -19.87
C GLU A 97 -24.59 21.35 -21.17
N ARG A 98 -23.89 21.56 -22.31
CA ARG A 98 -24.25 20.96 -23.61
C ARG A 98 -24.15 19.44 -23.63
N ALA A 99 -23.20 18.87 -22.88
CA ALA A 99 -23.09 17.43 -22.71
C ALA A 99 -24.29 16.86 -21.93
N VAL A 100 -24.70 17.51 -20.84
CA VAL A 100 -25.87 17.11 -20.03
C VAL A 100 -27.18 17.26 -20.81
N GLU A 101 -27.34 18.33 -21.59
CA GLU A 101 -28.46 18.52 -22.51
C GLU A 101 -28.54 17.37 -23.53
N THR A 102 -27.42 17.07 -24.20
CA THR A 102 -27.32 15.97 -25.17
C THR A 102 -27.63 14.61 -24.54
N ILE A 103 -27.12 14.34 -23.33
CA ILE A 103 -27.33 13.08 -22.61
C ILE A 103 -28.78 12.92 -22.14
N THR A 104 -29.48 14.02 -21.83
CA THR A 104 -30.88 13.99 -21.39
C THR A 104 -31.80 13.39 -22.47
N ALA A 105 -31.49 13.61 -23.76
CA ALA A 105 -32.22 13.01 -24.89
C ALA A 105 -32.10 11.46 -24.99
N PHE A 106 -31.27 10.84 -24.16
CA PHE A 106 -31.09 9.38 -24.08
C PHE A 106 -31.68 8.76 -22.82
N ALA A 107 -32.30 9.52 -21.90
CA ALA A 107 -32.79 9.02 -20.61
C ALA A 107 -33.64 7.73 -20.74
N ASP A 108 -34.67 7.76 -21.59
CA ASP A 108 -35.57 6.63 -21.86
C ASP A 108 -34.90 5.43 -22.54
N ARG A 109 -33.70 5.63 -23.09
CA ARG A 109 -32.91 4.60 -23.79
C ARG A 109 -31.85 3.96 -22.88
N GLY A 110 -31.91 4.20 -21.57
CA GLY A 110 -30.90 3.78 -20.58
C GLY A 110 -29.83 4.84 -20.28
N GLY A 111 -29.93 6.01 -20.92
CA GLY A 111 -29.02 7.15 -20.77
C GLY A 111 -27.66 6.96 -21.45
N ALA A 112 -26.73 7.84 -21.12
CA ALA A 112 -25.42 7.93 -21.78
C ALA A 112 -24.30 8.32 -20.80
N GLN A 113 -23.06 8.09 -21.22
CA GLN A 113 -21.84 8.37 -20.47
C GLN A 113 -21.13 9.62 -21.04
N LEU A 114 -20.63 10.48 -20.16
CA LEU A 114 -19.70 11.55 -20.47
C LEU A 114 -18.31 11.18 -19.98
N ASN A 115 -17.36 11.03 -20.90
CA ASN A 115 -15.95 10.84 -20.60
C ASN A 115 -15.26 12.19 -20.45
N VAL A 116 -14.56 12.39 -19.35
CA VAL A 116 -13.62 13.49 -19.12
C VAL A 116 -12.22 12.93 -19.35
N PRO A 117 -11.54 13.24 -20.47
CA PRO A 117 -10.20 12.71 -20.76
C PRO A 117 -9.13 13.33 -19.85
N PRO A 118 -7.89 12.80 -19.84
CA PRO A 118 -6.80 13.31 -19.01
C PRO A 118 -6.55 14.80 -19.27
N GLY A 119 -6.32 15.58 -18.22
CA GLY A 119 -6.26 17.04 -18.29
C GLY A 119 -6.93 17.72 -17.11
N ARG A 120 -6.94 19.05 -17.11
CA ARG A 120 -7.42 19.88 -16.00
C ARG A 120 -8.61 20.73 -16.44
N TRP A 121 -9.77 20.49 -15.85
CA TRP A 121 -11.07 20.95 -16.38
C TRP A 121 -11.69 21.96 -15.43
N LEU A 122 -11.35 23.24 -15.62
CA LEU A 122 -11.91 24.34 -14.83
C LEU A 122 -13.39 24.54 -15.19
N THR A 123 -14.29 24.56 -14.21
CA THR A 123 -15.74 24.71 -14.41
C THR A 123 -16.42 25.40 -13.24
N GLY A 124 -17.52 26.11 -13.53
CA GLY A 124 -18.50 26.48 -12.52
C GLY A 124 -19.36 25.27 -12.10
N PRO A 125 -20.28 25.46 -11.14
CA PRO A 125 -21.28 24.44 -10.84
C PRO A 125 -22.18 24.18 -12.06
N PHE A 126 -22.55 22.92 -12.27
CA PHE A 126 -23.49 22.49 -13.30
C PHE A 126 -24.37 21.35 -12.76
N ASN A 127 -25.58 21.21 -13.29
CA ASN A 127 -26.51 20.16 -12.86
C ASN A 127 -26.25 18.85 -13.63
N LEU A 128 -26.44 17.72 -12.96
CA LEU A 128 -26.45 16.40 -13.58
C LEU A 128 -27.89 15.97 -13.92
N THR A 129 -28.04 15.07 -14.90
CA THR A 129 -29.32 14.53 -15.35
C THR A 129 -29.49 13.05 -15.00
N SER A 130 -30.74 12.59 -14.93
CA SER A 130 -31.06 11.18 -14.67
C SER A 130 -30.48 10.27 -15.77
N HIS A 131 -30.08 9.05 -15.38
CA HIS A 131 -29.45 8.06 -16.27
C HIS A 131 -28.12 8.52 -16.94
N MET A 132 -27.48 9.59 -16.46
CA MET A 132 -26.10 9.93 -16.83
C MET A 132 -25.07 9.04 -16.14
N THR A 133 -23.90 8.86 -16.76
CA THR A 133 -22.65 8.48 -16.07
C THR A 133 -21.59 9.54 -16.36
N LEU A 134 -20.98 10.14 -15.34
CA LEU A 134 -19.78 10.96 -15.50
C LEU A 134 -18.56 10.07 -15.22
N PHE A 135 -17.71 9.87 -16.23
CA PHE A 135 -16.52 9.03 -16.15
C PHE A 135 -15.27 9.90 -16.27
N LEU A 136 -14.41 9.90 -15.25
CA LEU A 136 -13.12 10.58 -15.27
C LEU A 136 -12.05 9.56 -15.67
N ALA A 137 -11.27 9.88 -16.70
CA ALA A 137 -10.08 9.10 -17.06
C ALA A 137 -8.97 9.29 -16.00
N GLU A 138 -7.98 8.40 -16.02
CA GLU A 138 -6.76 8.57 -15.21
C GLU A 138 -6.07 9.90 -15.58
N GLY A 139 -5.74 10.72 -14.58
CA GLY A 139 -5.20 12.07 -14.79
C GLY A 139 -6.21 13.14 -15.21
N ALA A 140 -7.53 12.90 -15.07
CA ALA A 140 -8.55 13.94 -15.22
C ALA A 140 -8.83 14.66 -13.88
N GLU A 141 -8.47 15.94 -13.78
CA GLU A 141 -8.81 16.82 -12.65
C GLU A 141 -10.01 17.71 -13.00
N ILE A 142 -11.12 17.65 -12.26
CA ILE A 142 -12.17 18.68 -12.34
C ILE A 142 -11.86 19.78 -11.32
N LEU A 143 -11.68 21.02 -11.78
CA LEU A 143 -11.37 22.16 -10.94
C LEU A 143 -12.60 23.05 -10.79
N GLY A 144 -13.09 23.24 -9.57
CA GLY A 144 -14.17 24.19 -9.30
C GLY A 144 -13.67 25.63 -9.30
N ILE A 145 -14.39 26.54 -9.97
CA ILE A 145 -14.14 27.97 -9.85
C ILE A 145 -14.43 28.42 -8.42
N THR A 146 -13.39 28.79 -7.68
CA THR A 146 -13.52 29.40 -6.35
C THR A 146 -14.07 30.82 -6.47
N VAL A 147 -15.35 31.02 -6.14
CA VAL A 147 -15.86 32.37 -5.82
C VAL A 147 -15.17 32.81 -4.53
N SER A 148 -14.21 33.73 -4.64
CA SER A 148 -13.49 34.20 -3.46
C SER A 148 -14.35 35.15 -2.63
N GLU A 149 -14.38 34.91 -1.32
CA GLU A 149 -15.22 35.61 -0.34
C GLU A 149 -14.94 37.13 -0.26
N ARG A 150 -13.84 37.58 -0.87
CA ARG A 150 -13.53 38.99 -1.15
C ARG A 150 -14.59 39.71 -2.01
N TYR A 151 -15.39 38.98 -2.77
CA TYR A 151 -16.55 39.51 -3.52
C TYR A 151 -17.87 39.49 -2.72
N LEU A 152 -17.89 38.95 -1.50
CA LEU A 152 -19.05 38.89 -0.60
C LEU A 152 -18.95 39.90 0.55
N GLN A 153 -18.07 40.90 0.44
CA GLN A 153 -18.07 42.03 1.38
C GLN A 153 -19.25 42.95 1.02
N PRO A 154 -20.23 43.17 1.92
CA PRO A 154 -21.17 44.27 1.75
C PRO A 154 -20.36 45.58 1.75
N GLU A 155 -20.71 46.48 0.84
CA GLU A 155 -19.99 47.73 0.63
C GLU A 155 -19.87 48.54 1.94
N GLN A 156 -18.67 49.04 2.22
CA GLN A 156 -18.42 49.93 3.35
C GLN A 156 -18.96 51.33 3.07
N TRP A 157 -20.27 51.48 3.17
CA TRP A 157 -20.94 52.78 3.20
C TRP A 157 -20.77 53.40 4.60
N GLY A 158 -20.05 54.52 4.65
CA GLY A 158 -19.96 55.42 5.80
C GLY A 158 -20.65 56.75 5.54
#